data_AF-A0A1H4SWH6-F1
#
_entry.id   AF-A0A1H4SWH6-F1
#
_cell.length_a   1.000
_cell.length_b   1.000
_cell.length_c   1.000
_cell.angle_alpha   90.00
_cell.angle_beta   90.00
_cell.angle_gamma   90.00
#
_symmetry.space_group_name_H-M   'P 1'
#
loop_
_entity.id
_entity.type
_entity.pdbx_description
1 polymer ?
#
loop_
_entity_poly.entity_id
_entity_poly.type
_entity_poly.pdbx_seq_one_letter_code
_entity_poly.pdbx_strand_id
1 'polypeptide(L)'
;MSYMATTNHFGIALRGWRERVSPQDSGLEPDGERRIPGLRREELARLAGLSVDYVVRLEQGRARNPSAQVVTALARALRLEPSERDHLFRCAHLAPPATGNVSRHMPARVHRLVGQLADNPTAVFAADWTLIGWNAMWSAAIGDPRTYGWDEHNLVAGMFRPGGGTGRAPIAGWPVRSWAGEEVEEEDLVADLRVTAAAHPHDARLVAFVDRMLRDNPRFARLWSNGSARTHVGDRKTVEHPRVGDIDLDLDVVMAAGTDLRIVTYTAAAGTGDAEKLDDLRAARPLPARVP
;
A
#
# COMPACT_ATOMS: atom_id res chain seq x y z
N MET A 1 41.80 13.80 1.55
CA MET A 1 40.41 13.63 2.04
C MET A 1 39.47 14.25 1.02
N SER A 2 38.97 13.44 0.08
CA SER A 2 38.06 13.86 -0.97
C SER A 2 36.67 14.09 -0.37
N TYR A 3 36.21 15.33 -0.34
CA TYR A 3 34.85 15.69 0.06
C TYR A 3 33.93 15.29 -1.09
N MET A 4 33.25 14.14 -0.98
CA MET A 4 32.17 13.79 -1.92
C MET A 4 31.12 14.90 -1.83
N ALA A 5 31.05 15.75 -2.86
CA ALA A 5 29.99 16.71 -3.02
C ALA A 5 28.66 15.94 -2.99
N THR A 6 27.89 16.10 -1.93
CA THR A 6 26.56 15.50 -1.79
C THR A 6 25.74 15.95 -3.00
N THR A 7 25.36 15.01 -3.86
CA THR A 7 24.65 15.33 -5.10
C THR A 7 23.33 15.99 -4.73
N ASN A 8 23.07 17.19 -5.26
CA ASN A 8 21.83 17.94 -5.01
C ASN A 8 20.66 17.32 -5.79
N HIS A 9 20.20 16.14 -5.37
CA HIS A 9 19.10 15.43 -6.01
C HIS A 9 17.85 16.31 -6.14
N PHE A 10 17.56 17.13 -5.12
CA PHE A 10 16.42 18.06 -5.14
C PHE A 10 16.53 19.09 -6.27
N GLY A 11 17.66 19.81 -6.37
CA GLY A 11 17.82 20.83 -7.40
C GLY A 11 17.92 20.25 -8.82
N ILE A 12 18.46 19.04 -8.97
CA ILE A 12 18.47 18.31 -10.25
C ILE A 12 17.03 17.99 -10.67
N ALA A 13 16.23 17.37 -9.79
CA ALA A 13 14.85 17.03 -10.07
C ALA A 13 14.00 18.28 -10.37
N LEU A 14 14.16 19.33 -9.54
CA LEU A 14 13.47 20.61 -9.70
C LEU A 14 13.75 21.25 -11.06
N ARG A 15 15.02 21.27 -11.48
CA ARG A 15 15.42 21.80 -12.79
C ARG A 15 14.83 20.97 -13.93
N GLY A 16 14.95 19.65 -13.86
CA GLY A 16 14.44 18.75 -14.89
C GLY A 16 12.93 18.90 -15.11
N TRP A 17 12.15 18.99 -14.04
CA TRP A 17 10.71 19.20 -14.17
C TRP A 17 10.34 20.61 -14.61
N ARG A 18 11.05 21.65 -14.14
CA ARG A 18 10.83 23.02 -14.61
C ARG A 18 11.01 23.13 -16.13
N GLU A 19 12.01 22.44 -16.68
CA GLU A 19 12.31 22.44 -18.11
C GLU A 19 11.31 21.63 -18.95
N ARG A 20 10.52 20.74 -18.32
CA ARG A 20 9.48 19.91 -18.96
C ARG A 20 8.11 20.60 -19.05
N VAL A 21 7.74 21.42 -18.05
CA VAL A 21 6.38 21.99 -17.95
C VAL A 21 6.20 23.15 -18.93
N SER A 22 5.19 23.06 -19.81
CA SER A 22 4.83 24.17 -20.68
C SER A 22 4.23 25.32 -19.87
N PRO A 23 4.63 26.57 -20.11
CA PRO A 23 4.03 27.71 -19.43
C PRO A 23 2.53 27.89 -19.72
N GLN A 24 2.07 27.47 -20.90
CA GLN A 24 0.64 27.51 -21.26
C GLN A 24 -0.18 26.55 -20.38
N ASP A 25 0.37 25.38 -20.07
CA ASP A 25 -0.24 24.41 -19.15
C ASP A 25 -0.34 24.93 -17.71
N SER A 26 0.38 26.01 -17.39
CA SER A 26 0.36 26.69 -16.09
C SER A 26 -0.42 28.01 -16.13
N GLY A 27 -1.20 28.28 -17.20
CA GLY A 27 -2.04 29.47 -17.33
C GLY A 27 -1.25 30.76 -17.56
N LEU A 28 -0.01 30.67 -18.06
CA LEU A 28 0.81 31.82 -18.40
C LEU A 28 0.75 32.10 -19.90
N GLU A 29 0.42 33.34 -20.25
CA GLU A 29 0.52 33.83 -21.62
C GLU A 29 1.98 33.72 -22.12
N PRO A 30 2.22 33.22 -23.34
CA PRO A 30 3.55 33.15 -23.91
C PRO A 30 4.06 34.57 -24.20
N ASP A 31 5.04 35.03 -23.43
CA ASP A 31 5.66 36.34 -23.62
C ASP A 31 6.89 36.24 -24.55
N GLY A 32 6.75 36.73 -25.79
CA GLY A 32 7.82 36.94 -26.77
C GLY A 32 8.54 35.70 -27.32
N GLU A 33 9.66 35.92 -28.05
CA GLU A 33 10.55 34.86 -28.54
C GLU A 33 11.20 34.09 -27.38
N ARG A 34 10.80 32.83 -27.17
CA ARG A 34 11.33 31.98 -26.10
C ARG A 34 12.55 31.19 -26.54
N ARG A 35 13.63 31.27 -25.74
CA ARG A 35 14.85 30.44 -25.87
C ARG A 35 14.78 29.07 -25.17
N ILE A 36 13.82 28.85 -24.26
CA ILE A 36 13.69 27.62 -23.47
C ILE A 36 12.22 27.17 -23.52
N PRO A 37 11.93 25.88 -23.78
CA PRO A 37 10.56 25.38 -23.92
C PRO A 37 9.79 25.32 -22.59
N GLY A 38 10.49 25.09 -21.46
CA GLY A 38 9.88 24.99 -20.13
C GLY A 38 9.76 26.32 -19.37
N LEU A 39 9.32 26.24 -18.11
CA LEU A 39 9.17 27.39 -17.21
C LEU A 39 10.51 28.08 -16.94
N ARG A 40 10.51 29.41 -16.95
CA ARG A 40 11.60 30.23 -16.41
C ARG A 40 11.61 30.19 -14.88
N ARG A 41 12.72 30.59 -14.25
CA ARG A 41 12.83 30.59 -12.78
C ARG A 41 11.86 31.59 -12.16
N GLU A 42 11.67 32.73 -12.82
CA GLU A 42 10.74 33.79 -12.44
C GLU A 42 9.29 33.31 -12.51
N GLU A 43 8.95 32.54 -13.55
CA GLU A 43 7.62 31.96 -13.73
C GLU A 43 7.32 30.90 -12.65
N LEU A 44 8.26 29.99 -12.39
CA LEU A 44 8.13 29.01 -11.31
C LEU A 44 8.00 29.68 -9.94
N ALA A 45 8.85 30.68 -9.66
CA ALA A 45 8.81 31.43 -8.42
C ALA A 45 7.44 32.09 -8.20
N ARG A 46 6.90 32.73 -9.25
CA ARG A 46 5.56 33.33 -9.22
C ARG A 46 4.46 32.30 -8.96
N LEU A 47 4.46 31.17 -9.67
CA LEU A 47 3.45 30.10 -9.52
C LEU A 47 3.50 29.43 -8.13
N ALA A 48 4.69 29.31 -7.56
CA ALA A 48 4.91 28.71 -6.24
C ALA A 48 4.78 29.73 -5.08
N GLY A 49 4.64 31.02 -5.35
CA GLY A 49 4.62 32.06 -4.32
C GLY A 49 5.96 32.23 -3.59
N LEU A 50 7.07 32.02 -4.29
CA LEU A 50 8.44 32.09 -3.77
C LEU A 50 9.23 33.23 -4.40
N SER A 51 10.36 33.61 -3.80
CA SER A 51 11.31 34.52 -4.45
C SER A 51 12.15 33.80 -5.51
N VAL A 52 12.51 34.51 -6.58
CA VAL A 52 13.37 33.98 -7.66
C VAL A 52 14.72 33.52 -7.11
N ASP A 53 15.32 34.32 -6.22
CA ASP A 53 16.56 33.98 -5.52
C ASP A 53 16.46 32.66 -4.75
N TYR A 54 15.32 32.40 -4.09
CA TYR A 54 15.13 31.16 -3.36
C TYR A 54 15.05 29.95 -4.28
N VAL A 55 14.37 30.06 -5.43
CA VAL A 55 14.34 29.01 -6.47
C VAL A 55 15.75 28.74 -7.00
N VAL A 56 16.55 29.78 -7.25
CA VAL A 56 17.95 29.65 -7.68
C VAL A 56 18.78 28.90 -6.63
N ARG A 57 18.64 29.26 -5.35
CA ARG A 57 19.37 28.61 -4.25
C ARG A 57 19.00 27.14 -4.08
N LEU A 58 17.73 26.78 -4.30
CA LEU A 58 17.27 25.39 -4.30
C LEU A 58 17.88 24.58 -5.45
N GLU A 59 17.84 25.09 -6.68
CA GLU A 59 18.46 24.42 -7.85
C GLU A 59 19.98 24.21 -7.66
N GLN A 60 20.65 25.18 -7.03
CA GLN A 60 22.10 25.14 -6.80
C GLN A 60 22.51 24.34 -5.54
N GLY A 61 21.56 23.89 -4.71
CA GLY A 61 21.85 23.12 -3.50
C GLY A 61 22.39 23.95 -2.34
N ARG A 62 22.21 25.27 -2.42
CA ARG A 62 22.56 26.25 -1.37
C ARG A 62 21.47 26.37 -0.32
N ALA A 63 20.22 26.03 -0.66
CA ALA A 63 19.12 25.84 0.28
C ALA A 63 18.83 24.33 0.37
N ARG A 64 19.15 23.69 1.51
CA ARG A 64 19.16 22.22 1.65
C ARG A 64 17.92 21.63 2.33
N ASN A 65 17.14 22.43 3.05
CA ASN A 65 15.98 21.98 3.81
C ASN A 65 14.76 22.86 3.52
N PRO A 66 14.16 22.79 2.31
CA PRO A 66 12.87 23.45 2.07
C PRO A 66 11.80 22.84 2.98
N SER A 67 10.82 23.64 3.42
CA SER A 67 9.71 23.11 4.21
C SER A 67 8.74 22.30 3.34
N ALA A 68 7.92 21.45 3.97
CA ALA A 68 6.86 20.70 3.28
C ALA A 68 5.89 21.61 2.51
N GLN A 69 5.63 22.82 3.03
CA GLN A 69 4.81 23.82 2.35
C GLN A 69 5.47 24.32 1.06
N VAL A 70 6.78 24.60 1.10
CA VAL A 70 7.56 24.99 -0.08
C VAL A 70 7.55 23.88 -1.13
N VAL A 71 7.81 22.63 -0.72
CA VAL A 71 7.83 21.49 -1.65
C VAL A 71 6.44 21.22 -2.24
N THR A 72 5.37 21.36 -1.45
CA THR A 72 3.97 21.31 -1.93
C THR A 72 3.70 22.36 -2.99
N ALA A 73 4.10 23.61 -2.73
CA ALA A 73 3.88 24.71 -3.65
C ALA A 73 4.63 24.52 -4.98
N LEU A 74 5.88 24.02 -4.91
CA LEU A 74 6.68 23.69 -6.09
C LEU A 74 6.07 22.53 -6.88
N ALA A 75 5.65 21.45 -6.22
CA ALA A 75 5.01 20.31 -6.88
C ALA A 75 3.71 20.72 -7.60
N ARG A 76 2.91 21.61 -6.98
CA ARG A 76 1.71 22.19 -7.60
C ARG A 76 2.05 23.06 -8.81
N ALA A 77 3.02 23.97 -8.67
CA ALA A 77 3.44 24.86 -9.74
C ALA A 77 4.02 24.11 -10.96
N LEU A 78 4.68 22.98 -10.70
CA LEU A 78 5.23 22.08 -11.71
C LEU A 78 4.23 21.03 -12.20
N ARG A 79 3.00 21.03 -11.70
CA ARG A 79 1.95 20.06 -12.04
C ARG A 79 2.43 18.60 -11.99
N LEU A 80 3.24 18.27 -10.98
CA LEU A 80 3.82 16.95 -10.84
C LEU A 80 2.75 15.88 -10.63
N GLU A 81 2.93 14.73 -11.27
CA GLU A 81 2.15 13.54 -10.95
C GLU A 81 2.42 13.08 -9.50
N PRO A 82 1.53 12.30 -8.86
CA PRO A 82 1.71 11.87 -7.48
C PRO A 82 3.07 11.23 -7.20
N SER A 83 3.56 10.36 -8.09
CA SER A 83 4.87 9.70 -7.96
C SER A 83 6.05 10.68 -8.04
N GLU A 84 5.96 11.68 -8.92
CA GLU A 84 6.93 12.75 -9.10
C GLU A 84 6.94 13.70 -7.90
N ARG A 85 5.76 14.10 -7.42
CA ARG A 85 5.61 14.88 -6.19
C ARG A 85 6.27 14.14 -5.03
N ASP A 86 5.97 12.86 -4.84
CA ASP A 86 6.53 12.09 -3.75
C ASP A 86 8.05 11.93 -3.87
N HIS A 87 8.56 11.82 -5.10
CA HIS A 87 10.00 11.86 -5.35
C HIS A 87 10.61 13.21 -4.97
N LEU A 88 9.97 14.33 -5.31
CA LEU A 88 10.43 15.67 -4.92
C LEU A 88 10.50 15.83 -3.39
N PHE A 89 9.51 15.30 -2.66
CA PHE A 89 9.51 15.27 -1.20
C PHE A 89 10.68 14.44 -0.64
N ARG A 90 10.90 13.23 -1.15
CA ARG A 90 12.04 12.40 -0.74
C ARG A 90 13.39 13.06 -1.04
N CYS A 91 13.52 13.73 -2.18
CA CYS A 91 14.71 14.52 -2.51
C CYS A 91 14.96 15.69 -1.54
N ALA A 92 13.91 16.21 -0.90
CA ALA A 92 13.99 17.23 0.14
C ALA A 92 14.17 16.65 1.55
N HIS A 93 14.34 15.33 1.69
CA HIS A 93 14.35 14.62 2.97
C HIS A 93 13.05 14.80 3.79
N LEU A 94 11.93 14.96 3.09
CA LEU A 94 10.60 15.07 3.69
C LEU A 94 9.78 13.83 3.39
N ALA A 95 8.86 13.50 4.31
CA ALA A 95 7.81 12.53 4.03
C ALA A 95 6.86 13.09 2.96
N PRO A 96 6.56 12.34 1.89
CA PRO A 96 5.55 12.74 0.91
C PRO A 96 4.19 13.02 1.56
N PRO A 97 3.42 13.98 1.05
CA PRO A 97 2.10 14.27 1.57
C PRO A 97 1.17 13.11 1.23
N ALA A 98 0.52 12.60 2.25
CA ALA A 98 -0.44 11.51 2.18
C ALA A 98 -1.37 11.64 0.98
N THR A 99 -1.41 10.61 0.13
CA THR A 99 -2.31 10.51 -1.02
C THR A 99 -3.72 10.19 -0.53
N GLY A 100 -4.46 11.21 -0.09
CA GLY A 100 -5.90 11.12 0.18
C GLY A 100 -6.32 9.87 0.99
N ASN A 101 -7.47 9.31 0.64
CA ASN A 101 -7.99 8.10 1.26
C ASN A 101 -7.29 6.85 0.71
N VAL A 102 -7.21 5.81 1.54
CA VAL A 102 -6.81 4.46 1.16
C VAL A 102 -7.66 3.99 -0.01
N SER A 103 -7.01 3.85 -1.17
CA SER A 103 -7.65 3.38 -2.39
C SER A 103 -8.09 1.93 -2.21
N ARG A 104 -9.37 1.68 -2.48
CA ARG A 104 -9.93 0.32 -2.64
C ARG A 104 -10.16 -0.04 -4.10
N HIS A 105 -9.70 0.80 -5.04
CA HIS A 105 -9.80 0.53 -6.46
C HIS A 105 -8.70 -0.45 -6.89
N MET A 106 -9.10 -1.56 -7.50
CA MET A 106 -8.20 -2.55 -8.08
C MET A 106 -7.99 -2.26 -9.58
N PRO A 107 -6.78 -1.83 -10.01
CA PRO A 107 -6.53 -1.56 -11.42
C PRO A 107 -6.65 -2.82 -12.28
N ALA A 108 -7.03 -2.67 -13.55
CA ALA A 108 -7.16 -3.79 -14.49
C ALA A 108 -5.89 -4.64 -14.62
N ARG A 109 -4.70 -4.04 -14.47
CA ARG A 109 -3.42 -4.78 -14.45
C ARG A 109 -3.31 -5.76 -13.28
N VAL A 110 -3.80 -5.37 -12.11
CA VAL A 110 -3.82 -6.22 -10.91
C VAL A 110 -4.88 -7.32 -11.07
N HIS A 111 -6.05 -7.00 -11.63
CA HIS A 111 -7.06 -8.01 -11.97
C HIS A 111 -6.50 -9.11 -12.88
N ARG A 112 -5.80 -8.73 -13.95
CA ARG A 112 -5.17 -9.71 -14.85
C ARG A 112 -4.11 -10.55 -14.15
N LEU A 113 -3.26 -9.93 -13.33
CA LEU A 113 -2.21 -10.64 -12.60
C LEU A 113 -2.80 -11.69 -11.64
N VAL A 114 -3.80 -11.31 -10.84
CA VAL A 114 -4.47 -12.24 -9.92
C VAL A 114 -5.17 -13.37 -10.68
N GLY A 115 -5.72 -13.07 -11.86
CA GLY A 115 -6.28 -14.08 -12.76
C GLY A 115 -5.23 -15.07 -13.31
N GLN A 116 -3.98 -14.67 -13.48
CA GLN A 116 -2.88 -15.56 -13.91
C GLN A 116 -2.37 -16.44 -12.77
N LEU A 117 -2.53 -16.01 -11.52
CA LEU A 117 -2.24 -16.82 -10.33
C LEU A 117 -3.38 -17.79 -9.99
N ALA A 118 -4.20 -18.18 -10.97
CA ALA A 118 -5.40 -18.99 -10.75
C ALA A 118 -5.12 -20.30 -10.00
N ASP A 119 -3.91 -20.86 -10.09
CA ASP A 119 -3.55 -22.11 -9.42
C ASP A 119 -3.20 -21.93 -7.94
N ASN A 120 -2.84 -20.74 -7.50
CA ASN A 120 -2.51 -20.47 -6.11
C ASN A 120 -3.63 -19.68 -5.43
N PRO A 121 -3.97 -19.95 -4.16
CA PRO A 121 -4.93 -19.13 -3.42
C PRO A 121 -4.41 -17.68 -3.36
N THR A 122 -5.11 -16.74 -3.99
CA THR A 122 -4.68 -15.33 -4.04
C THR A 122 -5.82 -14.38 -3.72
N ALA A 123 -5.55 -13.43 -2.83
CA ALA A 123 -6.43 -12.33 -2.48
C ALA A 123 -5.71 -10.98 -2.61
N VAL A 124 -6.49 -9.92 -2.80
CA VAL A 124 -5.99 -8.55 -2.84
C VAL A 124 -6.65 -7.76 -1.73
N PHE A 125 -5.81 -7.07 -0.98
CA PHE A 125 -6.19 -6.19 0.10
C PHE A 125 -5.80 -4.75 -0.22
N ALA A 126 -6.63 -3.81 0.20
CA ALA A 126 -6.29 -2.39 0.22
C ALA A 126 -5.24 -2.09 1.30
N ALA A 127 -4.81 -0.83 1.37
CA ALA A 127 -3.74 -0.44 2.27
C ALA A 127 -4.07 -0.73 3.75
N ASP A 128 -5.36 -0.64 4.10
CA ASP A 128 -5.93 -0.82 5.43
C ASP A 128 -6.31 -2.28 5.74
N TRP A 129 -5.85 -3.25 4.94
CA TRP A 129 -6.23 -4.67 5.03
C TRP A 129 -7.72 -4.96 4.78
N THR A 130 -8.42 -4.08 4.07
CA THR A 130 -9.73 -4.40 3.51
C THR A 130 -9.59 -5.34 2.31
N LEU A 131 -10.25 -6.49 2.32
CA LEU A 131 -10.28 -7.39 1.18
C LEU A 131 -11.09 -6.76 0.03
N ILE A 132 -10.46 -6.60 -1.13
CA ILE A 132 -11.07 -5.97 -2.32
C ILE A 132 -11.26 -6.93 -3.49
N GLY A 133 -10.62 -8.11 -3.47
CA GLY A 133 -10.80 -9.13 -4.50
C GLY A 133 -10.06 -10.42 -4.16
N TRP A 134 -10.48 -11.54 -4.74
CA TRP A 134 -9.85 -12.84 -4.56
C TRP A 134 -10.11 -13.74 -5.77
N ASN A 135 -9.26 -14.74 -5.99
CA ASN A 135 -9.47 -15.74 -7.04
C ASN A 135 -10.26 -16.96 -6.51
N ALA A 136 -10.73 -17.81 -7.43
CA ALA A 136 -11.50 -18.99 -7.06
C ALA A 136 -10.73 -19.97 -6.16
N MET A 137 -9.39 -20.01 -6.30
CA MET A 137 -8.55 -20.85 -5.46
C MET A 137 -8.50 -20.39 -4.00
N TRP A 138 -8.60 -19.09 -3.75
CA TRP A 138 -8.75 -18.56 -2.40
C TRP A 138 -9.97 -19.16 -1.73
N SER A 139 -11.12 -19.14 -2.40
CA SER A 139 -12.35 -19.73 -1.85
C SER A 139 -12.26 -21.24 -1.68
N ALA A 140 -11.55 -21.93 -2.58
CA ALA A 140 -11.36 -23.38 -2.48
C ALA A 140 -10.46 -23.75 -1.29
N ALA A 141 -9.34 -23.06 -1.09
CA ALA A 141 -8.35 -23.42 -0.08
C ALA A 141 -8.60 -22.79 1.30
N ILE A 142 -9.08 -21.54 1.35
CA ILE A 142 -9.23 -20.74 2.58
C ILE A 142 -10.72 -20.52 2.92
N GLY A 143 -11.63 -20.96 2.05
CA GLY A 143 -13.07 -20.78 2.20
C GLY A 143 -13.57 -19.45 1.63
N ASP A 144 -14.88 -19.33 1.43
CA ASP A 144 -15.48 -18.17 0.76
C ASP A 144 -15.43 -16.89 1.63
N PRO A 145 -14.74 -15.82 1.21
CA PRO A 145 -14.65 -14.59 2.00
C PRO A 145 -15.99 -13.92 2.33
N ARG A 146 -17.05 -14.23 1.57
CA ARG A 146 -18.41 -13.76 1.84
C ARG A 146 -18.99 -14.33 3.14
N THR A 147 -18.45 -15.45 3.64
CA THR A 147 -18.94 -16.12 4.84
C THR A 147 -18.13 -15.78 6.09
N TYR A 148 -17.02 -15.04 5.97
CA TYR A 148 -16.13 -14.77 7.11
C TYR A 148 -16.78 -13.84 8.15
N GLY A 149 -17.75 -13.02 7.73
CA GLY A 149 -18.44 -12.06 8.60
C GLY A 149 -17.53 -10.94 9.11
N TRP A 150 -16.44 -10.65 8.41
CA TRP A 150 -15.58 -9.50 8.70
C TRP A 150 -16.36 -8.20 8.48
N ASP A 151 -16.35 -7.33 9.48
CA ASP A 151 -16.91 -5.98 9.34
C ASP A 151 -16.20 -5.25 8.20
N GLU A 152 -16.99 -4.75 7.25
CA GLU A 152 -16.49 -4.06 6.05
C GLU A 152 -15.48 -4.87 5.21
N HIS A 153 -15.45 -6.20 5.34
CA HIS A 153 -14.44 -7.08 4.74
C HIS A 153 -13.00 -6.78 5.18
N ASN A 154 -12.80 -6.19 6.36
CA ASN A 154 -11.47 -5.86 6.87
C ASN A 154 -10.86 -7.02 7.69
N LEU A 155 -9.67 -7.49 7.29
CA LEU A 155 -8.98 -8.60 7.97
C LEU A 155 -8.66 -8.25 9.42
N VAL A 156 -8.19 -7.03 9.71
CA VAL A 156 -7.89 -6.60 11.08
C VAL A 156 -9.16 -6.58 11.92
N ALA A 157 -10.28 -6.11 11.38
CA ALA A 157 -11.56 -6.20 12.06
C ALA A 157 -11.88 -7.65 12.41
N GLY A 158 -11.80 -8.55 11.42
CA GLY A 158 -11.97 -9.99 11.58
C GLY A 158 -11.07 -10.61 12.66
N MET A 159 -9.81 -10.18 12.68
CA MET A 159 -8.77 -10.61 13.61
C MET A 159 -9.18 -10.40 15.06
N PHE A 160 -9.67 -9.20 15.38
CA PHE A 160 -9.97 -8.82 16.76
C PHE A 160 -11.46 -9.00 17.11
N ARG A 161 -12.22 -9.77 16.32
CA ARG A 161 -13.61 -10.07 16.68
C ARG A 161 -13.66 -10.87 18.00
N PRO A 162 -14.59 -10.54 18.90
CA PRO A 162 -14.86 -11.38 20.07
C PRO A 162 -15.21 -12.80 19.61
N GLY A 163 -14.44 -13.79 20.06
CA GLY A 163 -14.77 -15.18 19.83
C GLY A 163 -15.91 -15.65 20.74
N GLY A 164 -16.74 -16.56 20.27
CA GLY A 164 -17.67 -17.28 21.14
C GLY A 164 -16.90 -18.33 21.94
N GLY A 165 -16.55 -18.03 23.20
CA GLY A 165 -15.84 -18.96 24.10
C GLY A 165 -14.37 -18.57 24.36
N THR A 166 -13.51 -19.57 24.60
CA THR A 166 -12.08 -19.39 24.92
C THR A 166 -11.17 -19.25 23.70
N GLY A 167 -11.70 -19.40 22.49
CA GLY A 167 -10.96 -19.28 21.22
C GLY A 167 -11.38 -18.04 20.42
N ARG A 168 -10.53 -17.63 19.48
CA ARG A 168 -10.79 -16.50 18.57
C ARG A 168 -11.82 -16.87 17.50
N ALA A 169 -12.58 -15.88 17.02
CA ALA A 169 -13.52 -16.09 15.92
C ALA A 169 -12.77 -16.55 14.64
N PRO A 170 -13.34 -17.46 13.83
CA PRO A 170 -12.74 -17.85 12.57
C PRO A 170 -12.49 -16.64 11.67
N ILE A 171 -11.25 -16.50 11.19
CA ILE A 171 -10.87 -15.47 10.22
C ILE A 171 -10.89 -15.96 8.78
N ALA A 172 -11.22 -17.22 8.57
CA ALA A 172 -11.33 -17.84 7.27
C ALA A 172 -12.52 -18.81 7.30
N GLY A 173 -12.84 -19.44 6.17
CA GLY A 173 -13.89 -20.45 6.13
C GLY A 173 -13.49 -21.72 6.89
N TRP A 174 -12.18 -21.94 7.03
CA TRP A 174 -11.58 -23.06 7.75
C TRP A 174 -10.64 -22.52 8.85
N PRO A 175 -10.34 -23.30 9.90
CA PRO A 175 -9.32 -22.91 10.87
C PRO A 175 -7.96 -22.72 10.19
N VAL A 176 -7.27 -21.62 10.52
CA VAL A 176 -5.94 -21.29 10.01
C VAL A 176 -5.04 -20.95 11.19
N ARG A 177 -3.90 -21.64 11.29
CA ARG A 177 -2.92 -21.44 12.36
C ARG A 177 -1.64 -20.85 11.79
N SER A 178 -1.14 -19.78 12.40
CA SER A 178 0.20 -19.24 12.12
C SER A 178 1.27 -20.09 12.79
N TRP A 179 2.36 -20.37 12.08
CA TRP A 179 3.55 -21.00 12.66
C TRP A 179 4.34 -20.02 13.56
N ALA A 180 4.26 -18.72 13.29
CA ALA A 180 4.82 -17.69 14.15
C ALA A 180 4.04 -17.50 15.46
N GLY A 181 2.79 -17.98 15.49
CA GLY A 181 1.88 -17.86 16.63
C GLY A 181 0.91 -16.68 16.47
N GLU A 182 -0.28 -16.81 17.08
CA GLU A 182 -1.37 -15.85 16.91
C GLU A 182 -1.04 -14.44 17.40
N GLU A 183 -0.27 -14.32 18.49
CA GLU A 183 0.14 -13.02 19.03
C GLU A 183 1.09 -12.27 18.07
N VAL A 184 2.02 -12.99 17.45
CA VAL A 184 2.97 -12.41 16.48
C VAL A 184 2.24 -11.93 15.23
N GLU A 185 1.29 -12.73 14.74
CA GLU A 185 0.48 -12.36 13.58
C GLU A 185 -0.33 -11.08 13.82
N GLU A 186 -0.96 -10.97 14.99
CA GLU A 186 -1.70 -9.78 15.38
C GLU A 186 -0.78 -8.56 15.55
N GLU A 187 0.40 -8.75 16.15
CA GLU A 187 1.41 -7.71 16.28
C GLU A 187 1.84 -7.18 14.92
N ASP A 188 2.09 -8.06 13.95
CA ASP A 188 2.51 -7.67 12.60
C ASP A 188 1.40 -6.94 11.83
N LEU A 189 0.15 -7.40 11.92
CA LEU A 189 -0.98 -6.71 11.30
C LEU A 189 -1.22 -5.33 11.92
N VAL A 190 -1.12 -5.21 13.24
CA VAL A 190 -1.26 -3.93 13.94
C VAL A 190 -0.08 -2.99 13.60
N ALA A 191 1.13 -3.53 13.50
CA ALA A 191 2.32 -2.80 13.09
C ALA A 191 2.17 -2.20 11.69
N ASP A 192 1.72 -3.01 10.73
CA ASP A 192 1.54 -2.61 9.33
C ASP A 192 0.35 -1.66 9.15
N LEU A 193 -0.74 -1.85 9.89
CA LEU A 193 -1.86 -0.90 9.93
C LEU A 193 -1.42 0.47 10.47
N ARG A 194 -0.52 0.51 11.46
CA ARG A 194 0.03 1.77 11.97
C ARG A 194 0.86 2.51 10.92
N VAL A 195 1.67 1.79 10.14
CA VAL A 195 2.39 2.37 8.99
C VAL A 195 1.40 2.98 8.01
N THR A 196 0.32 2.26 7.70
CA THR A 196 -0.74 2.75 6.80
C THR A 196 -1.44 3.99 7.36
N ALA A 197 -1.80 4.01 8.65
CA ALA A 197 -2.42 5.17 9.29
C ALA A 197 -1.52 6.41 9.28
N ALA A 198 -0.20 6.22 9.46
CA ALA A 198 0.78 7.30 9.35
C ALA A 198 0.95 7.80 7.89
N ALA A 199 0.76 6.91 6.90
CA ALA A 199 0.80 7.27 5.48
C ALA A 199 -0.50 7.94 4.99
N HIS A 200 -1.64 7.70 5.64
CA HIS A 200 -2.96 8.25 5.30
C HIS A 200 -3.66 8.97 6.48
N PRO A 201 -3.03 9.97 7.14
CA PRO A 201 -3.55 10.67 8.32
C PRO A 201 -4.85 11.45 8.09
N HIS A 202 -5.23 11.69 6.83
CA HIS A 202 -6.46 12.42 6.47
C HIS A 202 -7.56 11.52 5.94
N ASP A 203 -7.36 10.20 5.91
CA ASP A 203 -8.43 9.26 5.56
C ASP A 203 -9.40 9.12 6.74
N ALA A 204 -10.53 9.82 6.65
CA ALA A 204 -11.56 9.79 7.69
C ALA A 204 -12.11 8.39 7.98
N ARG A 205 -12.15 7.48 6.99
CA ARG A 205 -12.61 6.10 7.18
C ARG A 205 -11.58 5.31 7.98
N LEU A 206 -10.29 5.43 7.63
CA LEU A 206 -9.22 4.75 8.35
C LEU A 206 -9.10 5.27 9.77
N VAL A 207 -9.17 6.59 9.98
CA VAL A 207 -9.16 7.20 11.32
C VAL A 207 -10.32 6.67 12.16
N ALA A 208 -11.55 6.71 11.63
CA ALA A 208 -12.71 6.19 12.34
C ALA A 208 -12.62 4.69 12.65
N PHE A 209 -12.04 3.90 11.73
CA PHE A 209 -11.79 2.47 11.92
C PHE A 209 -10.82 2.23 13.08
N VAL A 210 -9.66 2.88 13.07
CA VAL A 210 -8.64 2.74 14.13
C VAL A 210 -9.21 3.19 15.48
N ASP A 211 -9.90 4.32 15.52
CA ASP A 211 -10.50 4.84 16.75
C ASP A 211 -11.55 3.88 17.33
N ARG A 212 -12.37 3.23 16.48
CA ARG A 212 -13.30 2.18 16.89
C ARG A 212 -12.57 0.99 17.48
N MET A 213 -11.54 0.50 16.79
CA MET A 213 -10.74 -0.65 17.25
C MET A 213 -10.03 -0.36 18.58
N LEU A 214 -9.50 0.85 18.78
CA LEU A 214 -8.87 1.28 20.02
C LEU A 214 -9.85 1.31 21.20
N ARG A 215 -11.09 1.76 20.97
CA ARG A 215 -12.12 1.81 22.03
C ARG A 215 -12.65 0.43 22.38
N ASP A 216 -12.93 -0.40 21.37
CA ASP A 216 -13.74 -1.60 21.55
C ASP A 216 -12.88 -2.85 21.82
N ASN A 217 -11.57 -2.81 21.52
CA ASN A 217 -10.67 -3.96 21.65
C ASN A 217 -9.41 -3.63 22.48
N PRO A 218 -9.39 -3.94 23.79
CA PRO A 218 -8.23 -3.70 24.65
C PRO A 218 -6.95 -4.40 24.19
N ARG A 219 -7.06 -5.59 23.60
CA ARG A 219 -5.93 -6.33 23.01
C ARG A 219 -5.32 -5.55 21.84
N PHE A 220 -6.15 -5.05 20.93
CA PHE A 220 -5.71 -4.18 19.82
C PHE A 220 -5.07 -2.89 20.36
N ALA A 221 -5.68 -2.23 21.34
CA ALA A 221 -5.14 -1.00 21.93
C ALA A 221 -3.75 -1.20 22.54
N ARG A 222 -3.52 -2.32 23.24
CA ARG A 222 -2.20 -2.70 23.76
C ARG A 222 -1.17 -2.81 22.63
N LEU A 223 -1.47 -3.63 21.62
CA LEU A 223 -0.57 -3.82 20.47
C LEU A 223 -0.32 -2.51 19.72
N TRP A 224 -1.34 -1.64 19.61
CA TRP A 224 -1.22 -0.34 18.97
C TRP A 224 -0.29 0.61 19.74
N SER A 225 -0.27 0.56 21.07
CA SER A 225 0.59 1.40 21.90
C SER A 225 2.08 0.99 21.90
N ASN A 226 2.40 -0.26 21.54
CA ASN A 226 3.79 -0.77 21.54
C ASN A 226 4.72 -0.08 20.51
N GLY A 227 4.18 0.69 19.56
CA GLY A 227 4.97 1.51 18.64
C GLY A 227 5.76 0.75 17.55
N SER A 228 5.74 -0.58 17.52
CA SER A 228 6.42 -1.39 16.50
C SER A 228 5.84 -1.12 15.10
N ALA A 229 6.60 -0.52 14.20
CA ALA A 229 6.19 -0.27 12.82
C ALA A 229 6.99 -1.17 11.86
N ARG A 230 6.33 -2.17 11.28
CA ARG A 230 6.91 -3.11 10.31
C ARG A 230 5.87 -3.44 9.25
N THR A 231 6.32 -3.67 8.03
CA THR A 231 5.48 -4.21 6.97
C THR A 231 5.35 -5.73 7.16
N HIS A 232 4.14 -6.26 7.04
CA HIS A 232 3.93 -7.71 7.02
C HIS A 232 4.32 -8.26 5.64
N VAL A 233 5.36 -9.10 5.60
CA VAL A 233 5.98 -9.57 4.35
C VAL A 233 5.59 -11.01 4.00
N GLY A 234 5.29 -11.82 5.02
CA GLY A 234 4.91 -13.21 4.84
C GLY A 234 4.76 -13.96 6.16
N ASP A 235 4.33 -15.21 6.07
CA ASP A 235 4.18 -16.15 7.18
C ASP A 235 4.13 -17.59 6.64
N ARG A 236 4.15 -18.60 7.50
CA ARG A 236 3.73 -19.96 7.18
C ARG A 236 2.48 -20.31 7.96
N LYS A 237 1.48 -20.86 7.27
CA LYS A 237 0.16 -21.19 7.83
C LYS A 237 -0.17 -22.65 7.64
N THR A 238 -0.83 -23.24 8.63
CA THR A 238 -1.54 -24.52 8.45
C THR A 238 -3.03 -24.24 8.34
N VAL A 239 -3.65 -24.70 7.26
CA VAL A 239 -5.10 -24.63 7.03
C VAL A 239 -5.71 -25.99 7.32
N GLU A 240 -6.65 -26.08 8.26
CA GLU A 240 -7.36 -27.32 8.59
C GLU A 240 -8.50 -27.54 7.59
N HIS A 241 -8.18 -28.09 6.41
CA HIS A 241 -9.13 -28.18 5.32
C HIS A 241 -10.04 -29.42 5.43
N PRO A 242 -11.37 -29.28 5.34
CA PRO A 242 -12.31 -30.39 5.59
C PRO A 242 -12.19 -31.55 4.61
N ARG A 243 -11.67 -31.30 3.39
CA ARG A 243 -11.55 -32.32 2.33
C ARG A 243 -10.19 -33.00 2.27
N VAL A 244 -9.10 -32.27 2.53
CA VAL A 244 -7.73 -32.74 2.27
C VAL A 244 -6.86 -32.76 3.54
N GLY A 245 -7.49 -32.49 4.70
CA GLY A 245 -6.81 -32.39 5.99
C GLY A 245 -5.98 -31.12 6.13
N ASP A 246 -5.07 -31.12 7.10
CA ASP A 246 -4.14 -30.01 7.35
C ASP A 246 -3.25 -29.79 6.11
N ILE A 247 -3.19 -28.55 5.61
CA ILE A 247 -2.32 -28.13 4.50
C ILE A 247 -1.39 -27.04 4.99
N ASP A 248 -0.08 -27.24 4.88
CA ASP A 248 0.90 -26.18 5.16
C ASP A 248 1.16 -25.34 3.93
N LEU A 249 1.08 -24.02 4.09
CA LEU A 249 1.21 -23.04 3.01
C LEU A 249 2.10 -21.88 3.45
N ASP A 250 3.01 -21.49 2.57
CA ASP A 250 3.79 -20.27 2.69
C ASP A 250 2.95 -19.09 2.17
N LEU A 251 2.83 -18.04 2.98
CA LEU A 251 2.12 -16.80 2.69
C LEU A 251 3.14 -15.75 2.27
N ASP A 252 2.97 -15.20 1.08
CA ASP A 252 3.73 -14.06 0.59
C ASP A 252 2.82 -12.84 0.41
N VAL A 253 3.30 -11.67 0.85
CA VAL A 253 2.65 -10.37 0.63
C VAL A 253 3.45 -9.57 -0.38
N VAL A 254 2.87 -9.33 -1.55
CA VAL A 254 3.48 -8.56 -2.64
C VAL A 254 2.75 -7.25 -2.85
N MET A 255 3.47 -6.13 -2.80
CA MET A 255 2.91 -4.81 -3.08
C MET A 255 2.81 -4.58 -4.60
N ALA A 256 1.62 -4.21 -5.08
CA ALA A 256 1.44 -3.89 -6.50
C ALA A 256 2.02 -2.51 -6.83
N ALA A 257 3.04 -2.47 -7.70
CA ALA A 257 3.76 -1.26 -8.05
C ALA A 257 2.84 -0.09 -8.47
N GLY A 258 3.14 1.08 -7.92
CA GLY A 258 2.36 2.31 -8.14
C GLY A 258 0.98 2.30 -7.47
N THR A 259 0.78 1.45 -6.46
CA THR A 259 -0.41 1.40 -5.62
C THR A 259 -0.02 0.99 -4.19
N ASP A 260 -0.97 1.09 -3.27
CA ASP A 260 -0.84 0.58 -1.89
C ASP A 260 -1.58 -0.75 -1.71
N LEU A 261 -1.85 -1.47 -2.81
CA LEU A 261 -2.52 -2.78 -2.77
C LEU A 261 -1.54 -3.88 -2.39
N ARG A 262 -1.99 -4.75 -1.47
CA ARG A 262 -1.31 -5.97 -1.04
C ARG A 262 -1.92 -7.16 -1.76
N ILE A 263 -1.10 -7.90 -2.51
CA ILE A 263 -1.46 -9.20 -3.09
C ILE A 263 -0.94 -10.27 -2.14
N VAL A 264 -1.85 -10.99 -1.50
CA VAL A 264 -1.54 -12.11 -0.61
C VAL A 264 -1.71 -13.39 -1.39
N THR A 265 -0.66 -14.20 -1.47
CA THR A 265 -0.71 -15.50 -2.13
C THR A 265 -0.20 -16.58 -1.20
N TYR A 266 -0.90 -17.71 -1.19
CA TYR A 266 -0.44 -18.93 -0.56
C TYR A 266 0.22 -19.86 -1.58
N THR A 267 1.36 -20.43 -1.24
CA THR A 267 2.05 -21.42 -2.06
C THR A 267 2.49 -22.63 -1.23
N ALA A 268 2.73 -23.74 -1.91
CA ALA A 268 3.37 -24.91 -1.33
C ALA A 268 4.60 -25.27 -2.17
N ALA A 269 5.67 -25.73 -1.54
CA ALA A 269 6.86 -26.17 -2.26
C ALA A 269 6.52 -27.33 -3.22
N ALA A 270 7.01 -27.27 -4.45
CA ALA A 270 6.73 -28.28 -5.46
C ALA A 270 7.23 -29.68 -5.04
N GLY A 271 6.47 -30.72 -5.37
CA GLY A 271 6.81 -32.12 -5.03
C GLY A 271 6.58 -32.48 -3.56
N THR A 272 5.85 -31.66 -2.80
CA THR A 272 5.43 -31.97 -1.43
C THR A 272 3.97 -32.44 -1.40
N GLY A 273 3.59 -33.16 -0.33
CA GLY A 273 2.20 -33.57 -0.13
C GLY A 273 1.24 -32.38 -0.01
N ASP A 274 1.68 -31.21 0.47
CA ASP A 274 0.85 -30.02 0.52
C ASP A 274 0.61 -29.40 -0.87
N ALA A 275 1.57 -29.54 -1.79
CA ALA A 275 1.36 -29.20 -3.20
C ALA A 275 0.35 -30.14 -3.86
N GLU A 276 0.41 -31.44 -3.58
CA GLU A 276 -0.58 -32.43 -4.06
C GLU A 276 -1.99 -32.11 -3.53
N LYS A 277 -2.11 -31.73 -2.25
CA LYS A 277 -3.39 -31.29 -1.68
C LYS A 277 -3.92 -30.03 -2.37
N LEU A 278 -3.06 -29.07 -2.72
CA LEU A 278 -3.49 -27.91 -3.52
C LEU A 278 -3.99 -28.36 -4.90
N ASP A 279 -3.29 -29.28 -5.57
CA ASP A 279 -3.68 -29.84 -6.88
C ASP A 279 -5.08 -30.49 -6.81
N ASP A 280 -5.33 -31.29 -5.77
CA ASP A 280 -6.63 -31.92 -5.51
C ASP A 280 -7.73 -30.87 -5.35
N LEU A 281 -7.45 -29.78 -4.63
CA LEU A 281 -8.38 -28.67 -4.48
C LEU A 281 -8.59 -27.92 -5.81
N ARG A 282 -7.59 -27.85 -6.70
CA ARG A 282 -7.78 -27.25 -8.05
C ARG A 282 -8.71 -28.09 -8.89
N ALA A 283 -8.50 -29.41 -8.91
CA ALA A 283 -9.34 -30.36 -9.64
C ALA A 283 -10.79 -30.37 -9.12
N ALA A 284 -10.96 -30.08 -7.83
CA ALA A 284 -12.25 -30.02 -7.15
C ALA A 284 -13.05 -28.72 -7.38
N ARG A 285 -12.46 -27.68 -7.99
CA ARG A 285 -13.11 -26.37 -8.04
C ARG A 285 -14.44 -26.46 -8.80
N PRO A 286 -15.53 -25.89 -8.26
CA PRO A 286 -16.71 -25.68 -9.08
C PRO A 286 -16.32 -24.79 -10.25
N LEU A 287 -16.62 -25.23 -11.48
CA LEU A 287 -16.43 -24.42 -12.69
C LEU A 287 -17.06 -23.05 -12.47
N PRO A 288 -16.40 -21.95 -12.88
CA PRO A 288 -17.01 -20.63 -12.76
C PRO A 288 -18.37 -20.67 -13.47
N ALA A 289 -19.43 -20.28 -12.75
CA ALA A 289 -20.74 -20.13 -13.36
C ALA A 289 -20.58 -19.22 -14.59
N ARG A 290 -20.98 -19.70 -15.76
CA ARG A 290 -21.06 -18.85 -16.96
C ARG A 290 -21.97 -17.68 -16.60
N VAL A 291 -21.40 -16.48 -16.53
CA VAL A 291 -22.17 -15.25 -16.41
C VAL A 291 -22.95 -15.08 -17.72
N PRO A 292 -24.28 -14.90 -17.70
CA PRO A 292 -25.07 -14.61 -18.90
C PRO A 292 -24.69 -13.27 -19.54
#